data_AF-A0A5D0IYF7-F1
#
_entry.id   AF-A0A5D0IYF7-F1
#
_cell.length_a   1.000
_cell.length_b   1.000
_cell.length_c   1.000
_cell.angle_alpha   90.00
_cell.angle_beta   90.00
_cell.angle_gamma   90.00
#
_symmetry.space_group_name_H-M   'P 1'
#
loop_
_entity.id
_entity.type
_entity.pdbx_description
1 polymer ?
#
loop_
_entity_poly.entity_id
_entity_poly.type
_entity_poly.pdbx_seq_one_letter_code
_entity_poly.pdbx_strand_id
1 'polypeptide(L)'
;DMIRIQCAFVDTPEVEKITDFIGAQKAYPDAYLLPEYVGEESGTSIDIDIADRDKLFKDAAIVIVTAQQGSASLLQRKLKLGYNRAGRLIDQLEAAGIVGPFEGSKARQV
;
A
#
# COMPACT_ATOMS: atom_id res chain seq x y z
N ASP A 1 1.45 18.27 29.97
CA ASP A 1 1.64 16.97 29.32
C ASP A 1 2.84 17.00 28.39
N MET A 2 3.73 16.00 28.51
CA MET A 2 4.80 15.77 27.54
C MET A 2 4.26 14.91 26.39
N ILE A 3 4.49 15.36 25.15
CA ILE A 3 4.12 14.63 23.94
C ILE A 3 5.33 13.82 23.49
N ARG A 4 5.16 12.50 23.35
CA ARG A 4 6.19 11.63 22.75
C ARG A 4 6.18 11.84 21.23
N ILE A 5 7.26 12.39 20.70
CA ILE A 5 7.50 12.52 19.26
C ILE A 5 8.13 11.22 18.75
N GLN A 6 7.84 10.86 17.49
CA GLN A 6 8.53 9.77 16.80
C GLN A 6 9.76 10.33 16.08
N CYS A 7 10.88 9.60 16.17
CA CYS A 7 12.18 9.96 15.61
C CYS A 7 12.88 11.13 16.32
N ALA A 8 14.16 11.34 15.97
CA ALA A 8 14.92 12.50 16.41
C ALA A 8 14.37 13.77 15.75
N PHE A 9 14.40 14.88 16.49
CA PHE A 9 14.17 16.20 15.91
C PHE A 9 15.38 16.59 15.06
N VAL A 10 15.11 17.07 13.85
CA VAL A 10 16.13 17.58 12.91
C VAL A 10 15.67 18.96 12.46
N ASP A 11 16.53 19.97 12.60
CA ASP A 11 16.22 21.34 12.18
C ASP A 11 16.67 21.63 10.74
N THR A 12 16.20 22.73 10.13
CA THR A 12 16.55 23.08 8.75
C THR A 12 18.06 23.23 8.54
N PRO A 13 18.82 23.93 9.42
CA PRO A 13 20.28 24.01 9.29
C PRO A 13 20.99 22.65 9.35
N GLU A 14 20.50 21.70 10.13
CA GLU A 14 21.05 20.33 10.19
C GLU A 14 20.79 19.59 8.87
N VAL A 15 19.59 19.71 8.29
CA VAL A 15 19.28 19.16 6.97
C VAL A 15 20.24 19.71 5.91
N GLU A 16 20.43 21.03 5.87
CA GLU A 16 21.33 21.69 4.90
C GLU A 16 22.77 21.17 5.02
N LYS A 17 23.31 21.07 6.24
CA LYS A 17 24.66 20.54 6.47
C LYS A 17 24.81 19.10 6.00
N ILE A 18 23.80 18.26 6.25
CA ILE A 18 23.82 16.86 5.84
C ILE A 18 23.75 16.77 4.30
N THR A 19 22.90 17.55 3.66
CA THR A 19 22.79 17.55 2.19
C THR A 19 24.07 18.04 1.52
N ASP A 20 24.70 19.08 2.07
CA ASP A 20 25.97 19.61 1.56
C ASP A 20 27.10 18.57 1.72
N PHE A 21 27.17 17.93 2.89
CA PHE A 21 28.14 16.87 3.15
C PHE A 21 27.99 15.69 2.19
N ILE A 22 26.75 15.28 1.88
CA ILE A 22 26.47 14.19 0.93
C ILE A 22 26.81 14.64 -0.50
N GLY A 23 26.40 15.86 -0.89
CA GLY A 23 26.62 16.41 -2.23
C GLY A 23 28.10 16.65 -2.57
N ALA A 24 28.94 16.89 -1.56
CA ALA A 24 30.39 17.05 -1.73
C ALA A 24 31.15 15.72 -1.91
N GLN A 25 30.50 14.57 -1.71
CA GLN A 25 31.14 13.28 -1.89
C GLN A 25 31.32 12.95 -3.38
N LYS A 26 32.34 12.13 -3.68
CA LYS A 26 32.61 11.69 -5.05
C LYS A 26 31.41 10.92 -5.60
N ALA A 27 30.81 11.44 -6.66
CA ALA A 27 29.75 10.75 -7.37
C ALA A 27 30.26 9.49 -8.08
N TYR A 28 29.40 8.49 -8.21
CA TYR A 28 29.64 7.35 -9.08
C TYR A 28 29.33 7.74 -10.54
N PRO A 29 30.11 7.23 -11.50
CA PRO A 29 29.88 7.52 -12.92
C PRO A 29 28.54 6.96 -13.41
N ASP A 30 28.06 5.88 -12.78
CA ASP A 30 26.82 5.21 -13.13
C ASP A 30 25.87 5.19 -11.93
N ALA A 31 24.57 5.21 -12.23
CA ALA A 31 23.54 5.03 -11.21
C ALA A 31 23.63 3.62 -10.62
N TYR A 32 23.49 3.52 -9.29
CA TYR A 32 23.33 2.24 -8.64
C TYR A 32 21.93 1.70 -8.96
N LEU A 33 21.84 0.78 -9.92
CA LEU A 33 20.60 0.08 -10.22
C LEU A 33 20.24 -0.78 -9.01
N LEU A 34 19.22 -0.33 -8.27
CA LEU A 34 18.61 -1.17 -7.25
C LEU A 34 18.09 -2.45 -7.94
N PRO A 35 18.22 -3.62 -7.29
CA PRO A 35 17.56 -4.82 -7.79
C PRO A 35 16.10 -4.49 -8.06
N GLU A 36 15.57 -4.93 -9.21
CA GLU A 36 14.14 -4.92 -9.41
C GLU A 36 13.51 -5.67 -8.24
N TYR A 37 12.50 -5.06 -7.62
CA TYR A 37 11.66 -5.76 -6.67
C TYR A 37 11.00 -6.89 -7.45
N VAL A 38 11.55 -8.09 -7.33
CA VAL A 38 10.86 -9.31 -7.70
C VAL A 38 9.77 -9.42 -6.65
N GLY A 39 8.61 -8.84 -6.96
CA GLY A 39 7.42 -9.07 -6.16
C GLY A 39 7.26 -10.56 -5.98
N GLU A 40 6.78 -10.95 -4.81
CA GLU A 40 6.29 -12.30 -4.62
C GLU A 40 5.09 -12.50 -5.59
N GLU A 41 5.38 -12.81 -6.85
CA GLU A 41 4.54 -13.63 -7.72
C GLU A 41 4.54 -15.09 -7.24
N SER A 42 5.24 -15.39 -6.14
CA SER A 42 4.74 -16.42 -5.23
C SER A 42 3.54 -15.80 -4.53
N GLY A 43 2.37 -15.95 -5.15
CA GLY A 43 1.12 -15.55 -4.56
C GLY A 43 1.16 -15.85 -3.08
N THR A 44 0.94 -14.81 -2.28
CA THR A 44 0.18 -14.98 -1.07
C THR A 44 -1.17 -15.54 -1.50
N SER A 45 -1.20 -16.84 -1.81
CA SER A 45 -2.28 -17.69 -1.37
C SER A 45 -2.26 -17.59 0.15
N ILE A 46 -2.71 -16.44 0.65
CA ILE A 46 -3.54 -16.43 1.83
C ILE A 46 -4.59 -17.45 1.44
N ASP A 47 -4.54 -18.62 2.05
CA ASP A 47 -5.66 -19.53 2.04
C ASP A 47 -6.80 -18.74 2.70
N ILE A 48 -7.48 -17.92 1.89
CA ILE A 48 -8.67 -17.20 2.28
C ILE A 48 -9.71 -18.29 2.26
N ASP A 49 -9.80 -18.98 3.38
CA ASP A 49 -10.88 -19.90 3.64
C ASP A 49 -12.18 -19.15 3.36
N ILE A 50 -13.00 -19.69 2.46
CA ILE A 50 -14.28 -19.09 2.09
C ILE A 50 -15.15 -18.91 3.35
N ALA A 51 -14.90 -19.70 4.40
CA ALA A 51 -15.52 -19.59 5.71
C ALA A 51 -15.10 -18.32 6.52
N ASP A 52 -13.95 -17.71 6.25
CA ASP A 52 -13.43 -16.52 6.97
C ASP A 52 -13.56 -15.22 6.15
N ARG A 53 -14.62 -15.13 5.32
CA ARG A 53 -14.95 -13.90 4.61
C ARG A 53 -15.42 -12.82 5.58
N ASP A 54 -14.95 -11.60 5.34
CA ASP A 54 -15.43 -10.45 6.10
C ASP A 54 -16.96 -10.29 5.88
N LYS A 55 -17.68 -9.92 6.95
CA LYS A 55 -19.13 -9.70 6.91
C LYS A 55 -19.56 -8.70 5.83
N LEU A 56 -18.69 -7.74 5.48
CA LEU A 56 -18.94 -6.71 4.47
C LEU A 56 -18.44 -7.10 3.07
N PHE A 57 -17.98 -8.34 2.86
CA PHE A 57 -17.44 -8.80 1.58
C PHE A 57 -18.39 -8.55 0.40
N LYS A 58 -19.68 -8.90 0.57
CA LYS A 58 -20.70 -8.72 -0.46
C LYS A 58 -20.92 -7.24 -0.80
N ASP A 59 -21.00 -6.39 0.23
CA ASP A 59 -21.18 -4.95 0.05
C ASP A 59 -19.96 -4.31 -0.61
N ALA A 60 -18.75 -4.77 -0.24
CA ALA A 60 -17.51 -4.36 -0.86
C ALA A 60 -17.47 -4.73 -2.35
N ALA A 61 -17.86 -5.96 -2.72
CA ALA A 61 -17.94 -6.39 -4.11
C ALA A 61 -18.89 -5.51 -4.94
N ILE A 62 -20.09 -5.22 -4.41
CA ILE A 62 -21.07 -4.36 -5.09
C ILE A 62 -20.48 -2.96 -5.32
N VAL A 63 -19.85 -2.40 -4.29
CA VAL A 63 -19.24 -1.07 -4.36
C VAL A 63 -18.12 -1.01 -5.40
N ILE A 64 -17.26 -2.03 -5.44
CA ILE A 64 -16.12 -2.13 -6.34
C ILE A 64 -16.59 -2.25 -7.80
N VAL A 65 -17.53 -3.17 -8.07
CA VAL A 65 -18.10 -3.40 -9.40
C VAL A 65 -18.85 -2.16 -9.90
N THR A 66 -19.63 -1.51 -9.03
CA THR A 66 -20.37 -0.30 -9.39
C THR A 66 -19.43 0.86 -9.70
N ALA A 67 -18.31 0.97 -8.98
CA ALA A 67 -17.34 2.04 -9.16
C ALA A 67 -16.29 1.76 -10.26
N GLN A 68 -16.21 0.51 -10.76
CA GLN A 68 -15.18 0.04 -11.70
C GLN A 68 -13.74 0.35 -11.24
N GLN A 69 -13.50 0.42 -9.93
CA GLN A 69 -12.20 0.74 -9.35
C GLN A 69 -11.94 -0.04 -8.06
N GLY A 70 -10.91 -0.90 -8.07
CA GLY A 70 -10.50 -1.72 -6.92
C GLY A 70 -9.47 -1.03 -6.04
N SER A 71 -9.86 -0.14 -5.13
CA SER A 71 -8.93 0.51 -4.19
C SER A 71 -9.40 0.46 -2.74
N ALA A 72 -8.44 0.24 -1.81
CA ALA A 72 -8.71 0.21 -0.37
C ALA A 72 -9.32 1.53 0.13
N SER A 73 -8.83 2.68 -0.36
CA SER A 73 -9.33 4.00 0.03
C SER A 73 -10.80 4.22 -0.36
N LEU A 74 -11.26 3.62 -1.46
CA LEU A 74 -12.65 3.65 -1.87
C LEU A 74 -13.54 2.89 -0.88
N LEU A 75 -13.12 1.69 -0.46
CA LEU A 75 -13.83 0.91 0.55
C LEU A 75 -13.85 1.61 1.92
N GLN A 76 -12.76 2.25 2.33
CA GLN A 76 -12.72 3.01 3.58
C GLN A 76 -13.81 4.08 3.64
N ARG A 77 -13.98 4.85 2.57
CA ARG A 77 -14.98 5.93 2.51
C ARG A 77 -16.41 5.39 2.42
N LYS A 78 -16.64 4.36 1.59
CA LYS A 78 -18.00 3.84 1.34
C LYS A 78 -18.54 2.98 2.48
N LEU A 79 -17.67 2.19 3.12
CA LEU A 79 -18.06 1.23 4.16
C LEU A 79 -17.59 1.64 5.57
N LYS A 80 -17.00 2.83 5.72
CA LYS A 80 -16.54 3.41 7.00
C LYS A 80 -15.64 2.47 7.80
N LEU A 81 -14.66 1.88 7.12
CA LEU A 81 -13.76 0.88 7.68
C LEU A 81 -12.32 1.37 7.75
N GLY A 82 -11.55 0.81 8.70
CA GLY A 82 -10.12 1.11 8.86
C GLY A 82 -9.28 0.55 7.71
N TYR A 83 -8.09 1.13 7.47
CA TYR A 83 -7.23 0.79 6.33
C TYR A 83 -6.89 -0.70 6.26
N ASN A 84 -6.49 -1.31 7.38
CA ASN A 84 -6.13 -2.74 7.44
C ASN A 84 -7.29 -3.65 7.03
N ARG A 85 -8.52 -3.31 7.44
CA ARG A 85 -9.72 -4.07 7.07
C ARG A 85 -10.08 -3.86 5.60
N ALA A 86 -9.84 -2.66 5.08
CA ALA A 86 -10.03 -2.34 3.66
C ALA A 86 -9.07 -3.14 2.78
N GLY A 87 -7.79 -3.21 3.17
CA GLY A 87 -6.77 -4.00 2.50
C GLY A 87 -7.17 -5.47 2.44
N ARG A 88 -7.51 -6.07 3.59
CA ARG A 88 -7.99 -7.47 3.64
C ARG A 88 -9.19 -7.72 2.73
N LEU A 89 -10.16 -6.80 2.69
CA LEU A 89 -11.31 -6.93 1.77
C LEU A 89 -10.89 -6.90 0.30
N ILE A 90 -9.93 -6.04 -0.07
CA ILE A 90 -9.38 -6.01 -1.44
C ILE A 90 -8.68 -7.33 -1.77
N ASP A 91 -7.89 -7.87 -0.86
CA ASP A 91 -7.19 -9.15 -1.06
C ASP A 91 -8.19 -10.32 -1.17
N GLN A 92 -9.27 -10.31 -0.36
CA GLN A 92 -10.35 -11.29 -0.47
C GLN A 92 -11.10 -11.18 -1.81
N LEU A 93 -11.28 -9.96 -2.33
CA LEU A 93 -11.95 -9.74 -3.62
C LEU A 93 -11.05 -10.14 -4.79
N GLU A 94 -9.73 -9.94 -4.68
CA GLU A 94 -8.73 -10.44 -5.64
C GLU A 94 -8.74 -11.97 -5.69
N ALA A 95 -8.69 -12.64 -4.54
CA ALA A 95 -8.77 -14.10 -4.47
C ALA A 95 -10.10 -14.66 -5.02
N ALA A 96 -11.17 -13.87 -4.96
CA ALA A 96 -12.46 -14.21 -5.55
C ALA A 96 -12.57 -13.87 -7.06
N GLY A 97 -11.54 -13.27 -7.67
CA GLY A 97 -11.52 -12.88 -9.08
C GLY A 97 -12.37 -11.65 -9.42
N ILE A 98 -12.77 -10.85 -8.41
CA ILE A 98 -13.56 -9.63 -8.58
C ILE A 98 -12.66 -8.41 -8.83
N VAL A 99 -11.40 -8.48 -8.39
CA VAL A 99 -10.40 -7.43 -8.56
C VAL A 99 -9.15 -8.05 -9.16
N GLY A 100 -8.54 -7.36 -10.13
CA GLY A 100 -7.28 -7.77 -10.75
C GLY A 100 -6.09 -7.70 -9.78
N PRO A 101 -4.90 -8.13 -10.25
CA PRO A 101 -3.69 -8.16 -9.44
C PRO A 101 -3.27 -6.76 -8.98
N PHE A 102 -2.41 -6.73 -7.97
CA PHE A 102 -1.85 -5.48 -7.48
C PHE A 102 -1.01 -4.74 -8.55
N GLU A 103 -1.49 -3.58 -9.01
CA GLU A 103 -0.80 -2.70 -9.97
C GLU A 103 -0.09 -1.51 -9.28
N GLY A 104 0.59 -1.75 -8.15
CA GLY A 104 1.37 -0.70 -7.47
C GLY A 104 0.50 0.45 -6.93
N SER A 105 0.76 1.67 -7.41
CA SER A 105 0.07 2.89 -6.96
C SER A 105 -1.26 3.16 -7.68
N LYS A 106 -1.60 2.38 -8.71
CA LYS A 106 -2.84 2.54 -9.48
C LYS A 106 -3.98 1.74 -8.84
N ALA A 107 -5.21 2.18 -9.12
CA ALA A 107 -6.40 1.42 -8.76
C ALA A 107 -6.41 0.10 -9.55
N ARG A 108 -6.70 -1.01 -8.86
CA ARG A 108 -6.76 -2.32 -9.50
C ARG A 108 -7.96 -2.39 -10.45
N GLN A 109 -7.79 -3.12 -11.55
CA GLN A 109 -8.86 -3.37 -12.52
C GLN A 109 -9.97 -4.23 -11.89
N VAL A 110 -11.20 -4.08 -12.36
CA VAL A 110 -12.41 -4.74 -11.85
C VAL A 110 -13.11 -5.43 -13.02
#